data_AF-A0A6V7Y848-F1
#
_entry.id   AF-A0A6V7Y848-F1
#
_cell.length_a   1.000
_cell.length_b   1.000
_cell.length_c   1.000
_cell.angle_alpha   90.00
_cell.angle_beta   90.00
_cell.angle_gamma   90.00
#
_symmetry.space_group_name_H-M   'P 1'
#
loop_
_entity.id
_entity.type
_entity.pdbx_description
1 polymer ?
#
loop_
_entity_poly.entity_id
_entity_poly.type
_entity_poly.pdbx_seq_one_letter_code
_entity_poly.pdbx_strand_id
1 'polypeptide(L)'
;KDEQLTSFVEFNVQKSHINSLVPIRRLLCISESCIIERDPLSYAVICARNLNTLSYIIRDLKDPQKFHLIYSNGDERLYSSNDRDSLLAALIDGARSCGNYQIHVISPQKYKTMRLVPFGFCLDEEAEQHLLKLILQIPPGLKRIDMIRRFNANVPYNGLSYSAPSEGFFSDSKGKTIISCLEAVILEQYEVSKIDQHEISIQIEAQLSCLHRLFAAKAGFQAFTTVEGIRERLGTLVVSVLKRKEEHVDYACVEMLCTLLQPRHANYELRIEQLNKQALLSNKLFLEHLLQLIVNNVTKKTGALVIASLLDFLAFTVCAPYSETTPGDVFDTILEMVAQRGRIFYKLFHHPSLTIVKGAGMVMRAIIEESSREFAKV
;
A
#
# COMPACT_ATOMS: atom_id res chain seq x y z
N LYS A 1 -21.42 2.20 -21.94
CA LYS A 1 -22.27 3.41 -22.01
C LYS A 1 -21.35 4.60 -21.79
N ASP A 2 -21.45 5.66 -22.60
CA ASP A 2 -20.44 6.72 -22.73
C ASP A 2 -20.06 7.44 -21.42
N GLU A 3 -20.93 7.43 -20.41
CA GLU A 3 -20.65 7.96 -19.07
C GLU A 3 -19.40 7.34 -18.43
N GLN A 4 -19.14 6.04 -18.65
CA GLN A 4 -17.97 5.32 -18.12
C GLN A 4 -16.64 5.79 -18.75
N LEU A 5 -16.70 6.58 -19.83
CA LEU A 5 -15.54 7.09 -20.56
C LEU A 5 -15.18 8.53 -20.19
N THR A 6 -15.99 9.18 -19.34
CA THR A 6 -15.70 10.51 -18.80
C THR A 6 -14.52 10.42 -17.82
N SER A 7 -13.42 11.06 -18.17
CA SER A 7 -12.18 10.97 -17.41
C SER A 7 -12.08 12.11 -16.40
N PHE A 8 -11.62 11.82 -15.18
CA PHE A 8 -11.41 12.84 -14.15
C PHE A 8 -9.97 13.33 -14.10
N VAL A 9 -9.02 12.50 -14.56
CA VAL A 9 -7.60 12.83 -14.63
C VAL A 9 -6.99 12.20 -15.88
N GLU A 10 -5.98 12.88 -16.44
CA GLU A 10 -5.26 12.45 -17.63
C GLU A 10 -3.75 12.65 -17.45
N PHE A 11 -2.98 11.71 -17.98
CA PHE A 11 -1.53 11.74 -17.91
C PHE A 11 -0.92 11.50 -19.29
N ASN A 12 0.13 12.24 -19.61
CA ASN A 12 0.94 11.99 -20.80
C ASN A 12 1.81 10.75 -20.57
N VAL A 13 1.67 9.75 -21.45
CA VAL A 13 2.47 8.51 -21.38
C VAL A 13 3.04 8.14 -22.74
N GLN A 14 4.13 7.37 -22.73
CA GLN A 14 4.61 6.65 -23.90
C GLN A 14 4.36 5.17 -23.68
N LYS A 15 3.58 4.55 -24.57
CA LYS A 15 3.27 3.13 -24.53
C LYS A 15 4.30 2.36 -25.34
N SER A 16 4.96 1.41 -24.69
CA SER A 16 5.88 0.48 -25.34
C SER A 16 5.15 -0.80 -25.73
N HIS A 17 5.30 -1.22 -26.98
CA HIS A 17 4.78 -2.49 -27.47
C HIS A 17 5.92 -3.46 -27.70
N ILE A 18 5.71 -4.75 -27.39
CA ILE A 18 6.72 -5.82 -27.61
C ILE A 18 7.21 -5.84 -29.06
N ASN A 19 6.32 -5.51 -30.01
CA ASN A 19 6.60 -5.57 -31.44
C ASN A 19 6.96 -4.21 -32.06
N SER A 20 6.99 -3.11 -31.28
CA SER A 20 7.35 -1.78 -31.78
C SER A 20 8.64 -1.31 -31.15
N LEU A 21 9.62 -0.98 -32.00
CA LEU A 21 10.89 -0.38 -31.58
C LEU A 21 10.71 1.06 -31.06
N VAL A 22 9.60 1.72 -31.43
CA VAL A 22 9.32 3.12 -31.05
C VAL A 22 8.13 3.18 -30.10
N PRO A 23 8.30 3.76 -28.89
CA PRO A 23 7.20 4.05 -27.98
C PRO A 23 6.18 5.01 -28.60
N ILE A 24 4.89 4.76 -28.38
CA ILE A 24 3.81 5.56 -28.97
C ILE A 24 3.21 6.49 -27.90
N ARG A 25 3.11 7.79 -28.20
CA ARG A 25 2.48 8.76 -27.30
C ARG A 25 0.99 8.48 -27.13
N ARG A 26 0.52 8.51 -25.89
CA ARG A 26 -0.89 8.31 -25.50
C ARG A 26 -1.25 9.25 -24.36
N LEU A 27 -2.53 9.58 -24.25
CA LEU A 27 -3.10 10.07 -23.00
C LEU A 27 -3.64 8.86 -22.24
N LEU A 28 -3.16 8.64 -21.02
CA LEU A 28 -3.72 7.63 -20.12
C LEU A 28 -4.66 8.34 -19.15
N CYS A 29 -5.94 8.10 -19.34
CA CYS A 29 -7.00 8.75 -18.60
C CYS A 29 -7.64 7.76 -17.61
N ILE A 30 -8.05 8.26 -16.46
CA ILE A 30 -8.74 7.47 -15.43
C ILE A 30 -10.16 8.02 -15.28
N SER A 31 -11.15 7.17 -15.48
CA SER A 31 -12.56 7.44 -15.20
C SER A 31 -12.99 6.78 -13.89
N GLU A 32 -14.28 6.85 -13.58
CA GLU A 32 -14.86 6.22 -12.39
C GLU A 32 -14.61 4.71 -12.34
N SER A 33 -14.60 4.04 -13.50
CA SER A 33 -14.52 2.57 -13.57
C SER A 33 -13.42 2.05 -14.49
N CYS A 34 -12.76 2.91 -15.27
CA CYS A 34 -11.89 2.48 -16.37
C CYS A 34 -10.57 3.23 -16.44
N ILE A 35 -9.56 2.54 -16.97
CA ILE A 35 -8.34 3.10 -17.55
C ILE A 35 -8.58 3.21 -19.05
N ILE A 36 -8.34 4.40 -19.59
CA ILE A 36 -8.67 4.72 -20.98
C ILE A 36 -7.41 5.25 -21.66
N GLU A 37 -7.01 4.62 -22.75
CA GLU A 37 -5.99 5.16 -23.65
C GLU A 37 -6.68 6.01 -24.71
N ARG A 38 -6.27 7.27 -24.83
CA ARG A 38 -6.71 8.17 -25.90
C ARG A 38 -5.55 8.56 -26.81
N ASP A 39 -5.90 8.82 -28.06
CA ASP A 39 -5.00 9.48 -29.00
C ASP A 39 -4.82 10.96 -28.59
N PRO A 40 -3.60 11.48 -28.42
CA PRO A 40 -3.40 12.86 -27.97
C PRO A 40 -3.89 13.94 -28.94
N LEU A 41 -4.00 13.63 -30.24
CA LEU A 41 -4.35 14.62 -31.27
C LEU A 41 -5.86 14.66 -31.53
N SER A 42 -6.47 13.50 -31.74
CA SER A 42 -7.89 13.36 -32.05
C SER A 42 -8.77 13.19 -30.81
N TYR A 43 -8.17 12.94 -29.64
CA TYR A 43 -8.85 12.57 -28.40
C TYR A 43 -9.69 11.28 -28.48
N ALA A 44 -9.57 10.54 -29.59
CA ALA A 44 -10.30 9.29 -29.82
C ALA A 44 -9.87 8.23 -28.80
N VAL A 45 -10.85 7.45 -28.34
CA VAL A 45 -10.59 6.31 -27.44
C VAL A 45 -9.96 5.18 -28.25
N ILE A 46 -8.75 4.77 -27.86
CA ILE A 46 -7.99 3.67 -28.46
C ILE A 46 -8.32 2.36 -27.74
N CYS A 47 -8.36 2.40 -26.42
CA CYS A 47 -8.63 1.24 -25.58
C CYS A 47 -9.23 1.69 -24.26
N ALA A 48 -10.17 0.92 -23.71
CA ALA A 48 -10.67 1.09 -22.35
C ALA A 48 -10.63 -0.26 -21.64
N ARG A 49 -10.17 -0.26 -20.39
CA ARG A 49 -10.09 -1.45 -19.52
C ARG A 49 -10.64 -1.12 -18.15
N ASN A 50 -11.38 -2.04 -17.54
CA ASN A 50 -11.96 -1.82 -16.23
C ASN A 50 -10.86 -1.81 -15.14
N LEU A 51 -10.90 -0.85 -14.21
CA LEU A 51 -9.95 -0.73 -13.10
C LEU A 51 -9.92 -1.98 -12.19
N ASN A 52 -11.05 -2.68 -12.04
CA ASN A 52 -11.13 -3.93 -11.28
C ASN A 52 -10.37 -5.10 -11.93
N THR A 53 -9.97 -4.97 -13.19
CA THR A 53 -9.15 -5.99 -13.86
C THR A 53 -7.65 -5.81 -13.61
N LEU A 54 -7.21 -4.72 -12.99
CA LEU A 54 -5.81 -4.58 -12.57
C LEU A 54 -5.50 -5.49 -11.39
N SER A 55 -4.45 -6.30 -11.52
CA SER A 55 -3.97 -7.15 -10.42
C SER A 55 -2.91 -6.44 -9.58
N TYR A 56 -1.86 -5.91 -10.23
CA TYR A 56 -0.79 -5.16 -9.58
C TYR A 56 -0.04 -4.29 -10.59
N ILE A 57 0.74 -3.36 -10.09
CA ILE A 57 1.53 -2.43 -10.88
C ILE A 57 3.01 -2.63 -10.56
N ILE A 58 3.84 -2.77 -11.58
CA ILE A 58 5.30 -2.82 -11.41
C ILE A 58 5.85 -1.40 -11.60
N ARG A 59 6.50 -0.86 -10.56
CA ARG A 59 7.25 0.39 -10.59
C ARG A 59 8.72 0.07 -10.85
N ASP A 60 9.25 0.48 -12.00
CA ASP A 60 10.66 0.22 -12.31
C ASP A 60 11.58 1.05 -11.39
N LEU A 61 12.59 0.41 -10.80
CA LEU A 61 13.49 1.09 -9.88
C LEU A 61 14.73 1.69 -10.57
N LYS A 62 15.02 1.29 -11.81
CA LYS A 62 16.14 1.81 -12.61
C LYS A 62 15.72 2.97 -13.48
N ASP A 63 14.55 2.85 -14.10
CA ASP A 63 13.94 3.91 -14.91
C ASP A 63 12.80 4.58 -14.12
N PRO A 64 12.99 5.82 -13.63
CA PRO A 64 12.01 6.52 -12.80
C PRO A 64 10.72 6.88 -13.55
N GLN A 65 10.66 6.71 -14.87
CA GLN A 65 9.48 6.98 -15.67
C GLN A 65 8.69 5.72 -15.97
N LYS A 66 9.33 4.55 -15.96
CA LYS A 66 8.76 3.30 -16.45
C LYS A 66 7.91 2.58 -15.41
N PHE A 67 6.79 2.03 -15.87
CA PHE A 67 5.90 1.19 -15.08
C PHE A 67 5.12 0.20 -15.96
N HIS A 68 4.63 -0.87 -15.34
CA HIS A 68 3.89 -1.92 -16.03
C HIS A 68 2.54 -2.14 -15.33
N LEU A 69 1.47 -2.20 -16.12
CA LEU A 69 0.14 -2.57 -15.63
C LEU A 69 -0.10 -4.06 -15.92
N ILE A 70 -0.30 -4.85 -14.86
CA ILE A 70 -0.58 -6.28 -14.96
C ILE A 70 -2.06 -6.52 -14.67
N TYR A 71 -2.74 -7.16 -15.61
CA TYR A 71 -4.17 -7.44 -15.54
C TYR A 71 -4.45 -8.89 -15.12
N SER A 72 -5.66 -9.14 -14.63
CA SER A 72 -6.11 -10.44 -14.11
C SER A 72 -6.12 -11.56 -15.14
N ASN A 73 -6.23 -11.21 -16.43
CA ASN A 73 -6.09 -12.14 -17.55
C ASN A 73 -4.63 -12.45 -17.91
N GLY A 74 -3.66 -11.88 -17.21
CA GLY A 74 -2.23 -12.02 -17.48
C GLY A 74 -1.67 -11.08 -18.54
N ASP A 75 -2.50 -10.20 -19.11
CA ASP A 75 -2.05 -9.13 -20.01
C ASP A 75 -1.13 -8.17 -19.26
N GLU A 76 -0.12 -7.68 -19.98
CA GLU A 76 0.85 -6.74 -19.47
C GLU A 76 0.95 -5.54 -20.42
N ARG A 77 0.94 -4.33 -19.86
CA ARG A 77 1.06 -3.08 -20.61
C ARG A 77 2.17 -2.22 -20.04
N LEU A 78 3.13 -1.84 -20.89
CA LEU A 78 4.32 -1.10 -20.52
C LEU A 78 4.14 0.37 -20.91
N TYR A 79 4.41 1.26 -19.96
CA TYR A 79 4.34 2.70 -20.16
C TYR A 79 5.56 3.39 -19.54
N SER A 80 5.86 4.58 -20.03
CA SER A 80 6.70 5.56 -19.34
C SER A 80 5.97 6.90 -19.20
N SER A 81 6.18 7.60 -18.08
CA SER A 81 5.63 8.93 -17.83
C SER A 81 6.56 9.74 -16.92
N ASN A 82 6.66 11.05 -17.16
CA ASN A 82 7.38 11.97 -16.27
C ASN A 82 6.70 12.07 -14.90
N ASP A 83 5.38 11.86 -14.85
CA ASP A 83 4.55 11.95 -13.64
C ASP A 83 4.19 10.56 -13.11
N ARG A 84 5.05 9.56 -13.33
CA ARG A 84 4.78 8.14 -13.03
C ARG A 84 4.14 7.95 -11.67
N ASP A 85 4.76 8.40 -10.58
CA ASP A 85 4.27 8.10 -9.24
C ASP A 85 2.94 8.81 -8.93
N SER A 86 2.69 9.99 -9.52
CA SER A 86 1.40 10.69 -9.43
C SER A 86 0.29 9.93 -10.16
N LEU A 87 0.62 9.36 -11.32
CA LEU A 87 -0.24 8.49 -12.11
C LEU A 87 -0.53 7.19 -11.34
N LEU A 88 0.50 6.56 -10.76
CA LEU A 88 0.34 5.35 -9.96
C LEU A 88 -0.57 5.58 -8.74
N ALA A 89 -0.41 6.71 -8.04
CA ALA A 89 -1.30 7.09 -6.94
C ALA A 89 -2.78 7.19 -7.41
N ALA A 90 -3.02 7.82 -8.57
CA ALA A 90 -4.36 7.94 -9.14
C ALA A 90 -4.95 6.58 -9.57
N LEU A 91 -4.13 5.68 -10.11
CA LEU A 91 -4.58 4.32 -10.46
C LEU A 91 -4.99 3.50 -9.23
N ILE A 92 -4.24 3.61 -8.13
CA ILE A 92 -4.52 2.91 -6.88
C ILE A 92 -5.83 3.41 -6.28
N ASP A 93 -6.01 4.72 -6.17
CA ASP A 93 -7.24 5.34 -5.65
C ASP A 93 -8.45 5.02 -6.53
N GLY A 94 -8.30 5.11 -7.85
CA GLY A 94 -9.35 4.72 -8.80
C GLY A 94 -9.74 3.26 -8.66
N ALA A 95 -8.78 2.35 -8.58
CA ALA A 95 -9.04 0.92 -8.40
C ALA A 95 -9.70 0.61 -7.04
N ARG A 96 -9.22 1.22 -5.94
CA ARG A 96 -9.83 1.07 -4.61
C ARG A 96 -11.27 1.60 -4.59
N SER A 97 -11.53 2.73 -5.24
CA SER A 97 -12.87 3.32 -5.38
C SER A 97 -13.85 2.42 -6.13
N CYS A 98 -13.35 1.57 -7.04
CA CYS A 98 -14.13 0.56 -7.76
C CYS A 98 -14.35 -0.75 -6.96
N GLY A 99 -13.84 -0.83 -5.73
CA GLY A 99 -13.88 -2.04 -4.90
C GLY A 99 -12.68 -2.99 -5.08
N ASN A 100 -11.68 -2.64 -5.90
CA ASN A 100 -10.45 -3.42 -6.03
C ASN A 100 -9.43 -3.01 -4.96
N TYR A 101 -9.58 -3.58 -3.76
CA TYR A 101 -8.64 -3.38 -2.65
C TYR A 101 -7.39 -4.27 -2.71
N GLN A 102 -7.27 -5.10 -3.75
CA GLN A 102 -6.11 -5.99 -3.97
C GLN A 102 -5.00 -5.32 -4.78
N ILE A 103 -5.29 -4.19 -5.42
CA ILE A 103 -4.32 -3.41 -6.17
C ILE A 103 -3.15 -2.99 -5.27
N HIS A 104 -1.94 -3.18 -5.77
CA HIS A 104 -0.71 -2.78 -5.09
C HIS A 104 0.41 -2.49 -6.09
N VAL A 105 1.39 -1.72 -5.63
CA VAL A 105 2.61 -1.40 -6.38
C VAL A 105 3.74 -2.24 -5.83
N ILE A 106 4.54 -2.83 -6.72
CA ILE A 106 5.74 -3.57 -6.38
C ILE A 106 6.90 -3.13 -7.25
N SER A 107 8.11 -3.32 -6.76
CA SER A 107 9.32 -3.28 -7.57
C SER A 107 9.37 -4.51 -8.49
N PRO A 108 10.23 -4.53 -9.53
CA PRO A 108 10.27 -5.65 -10.47
C PRO A 108 10.60 -6.98 -9.79
N GLN A 109 9.58 -7.85 -9.68
CA GLN A 109 9.67 -9.17 -9.07
C GLN A 109 9.07 -10.23 -10.00
N LYS A 110 9.57 -11.47 -9.93
CA LYS A 110 9.12 -12.58 -10.79
C LYS A 110 7.79 -13.21 -10.33
N TYR A 111 6.81 -12.41 -9.94
CA TYR A 111 5.54 -12.91 -9.39
C TYR A 111 4.77 -13.78 -10.39
N LYS A 112 4.78 -13.40 -11.68
CA LYS A 112 4.12 -14.17 -12.74
C LYS A 112 4.59 -15.62 -12.82
N THR A 113 5.87 -15.89 -12.59
CA THR A 113 6.41 -17.26 -12.60
C THR A 113 6.27 -17.98 -11.25
N MET A 114 5.81 -17.28 -10.21
CA MET A 114 5.63 -17.81 -8.84
C MET A 114 4.16 -18.10 -8.51
N ARG A 115 3.23 -17.68 -9.36
CA ARG A 115 1.79 -17.98 -9.25
C ARG A 115 1.53 -19.47 -9.38
N LEU A 116 0.73 -20.01 -8.47
CA LEU A 116 0.20 -21.37 -8.51
C LEU A 116 -1.14 -21.45 -9.24
N VAL A 117 -1.87 -20.32 -9.30
CA VAL A 117 -3.15 -20.18 -10.01
C VAL A 117 -3.18 -18.88 -10.84
N PRO A 118 -4.00 -18.73 -11.89
CA PRO A 118 -4.03 -17.52 -12.72
C PRO A 118 -4.47 -16.26 -11.94
N PHE A 119 -4.05 -15.05 -12.31
CA PHE A 119 -4.18 -13.81 -11.49
C PHE A 119 -5.60 -13.40 -11.04
N GLY A 120 -6.67 -13.96 -11.64
CA GLY A 120 -8.05 -13.76 -11.20
C GLY A 120 -8.59 -14.77 -10.18
N PHE A 121 -7.77 -15.72 -9.74
CA PHE A 121 -8.19 -16.79 -8.84
C PHE A 121 -7.42 -16.75 -7.51
N CYS A 122 -8.10 -17.11 -6.44
CA CYS A 122 -7.49 -17.38 -5.14
C CYS A 122 -7.07 -18.84 -5.05
N LEU A 123 -6.11 -19.11 -4.17
CA LEU A 123 -5.83 -20.48 -3.73
C LEU A 123 -7.03 -21.06 -2.98
N ASP A 124 -7.08 -22.37 -2.84
CA ASP A 124 -7.91 -23.00 -1.82
C ASP A 124 -7.27 -22.87 -0.43
N GLU A 125 -8.03 -23.26 0.61
CA GLU A 125 -7.58 -23.12 1.99
C GLU A 125 -6.32 -23.95 2.29
N GLU A 126 -6.23 -25.17 1.75
CA GLU A 126 -5.10 -26.08 1.99
C GLU A 126 -3.80 -25.52 1.39
N ALA A 127 -3.84 -25.03 0.15
CA ALA A 127 -2.69 -24.43 -0.50
C ALA A 127 -2.28 -23.11 0.17
N GLU A 128 -3.24 -22.28 0.59
CA GLU A 128 -2.95 -21.05 1.34
C GLU A 128 -2.29 -21.37 2.69
N GLN A 129 -2.78 -22.38 3.41
CA GLN A 129 -2.17 -22.85 4.66
C GLN A 129 -0.78 -23.47 4.44
N HIS A 130 -0.58 -24.17 3.32
CA HIS A 130 0.73 -24.71 2.96
C HIS A 130 1.77 -23.60 2.75
N LEU A 131 1.40 -22.49 2.11
CA LEU A 131 2.31 -21.35 1.94
C LEU A 131 2.73 -20.72 3.28
N LEU A 132 1.83 -20.63 4.26
CA LEU A 132 2.18 -20.19 5.61
C LEU A 132 3.20 -21.15 6.26
N LYS A 133 2.98 -22.47 6.14
CA LYS A 133 3.92 -23.47 6.66
C LYS A 133 5.31 -23.35 6.03
N LEU A 134 5.41 -23.04 4.74
CA LEU A 134 6.69 -22.88 4.05
C LEU A 134 7.50 -21.66 4.54
N ILE A 135 6.85 -20.61 5.07
CA ILE A 135 7.58 -19.48 5.70
C ILE A 135 8.31 -19.94 6.98
N LEU A 136 7.72 -20.89 7.71
CA LEU A 136 8.26 -21.44 8.95
C LEU A 136 9.25 -22.59 8.69
N GLN A 137 8.91 -23.47 7.74
CA GLN A 137 9.64 -24.68 7.39
C GLN A 137 10.22 -24.54 5.98
N ILE A 138 11.37 -23.88 5.89
CA ILE A 138 12.00 -23.56 4.62
C ILE A 138 12.57 -24.85 4.00
N PRO A 139 12.24 -25.18 2.74
CA PRO A 139 12.83 -26.33 2.06
C PRO A 139 14.35 -26.23 1.95
N PRO A 140 15.09 -27.36 1.98
CA PRO A 140 16.54 -27.37 1.81
C PRO A 140 16.98 -26.64 0.54
N GLY A 141 17.98 -25.77 0.66
CA GLY A 141 18.52 -25.00 -0.46
C GLY A 141 17.78 -23.69 -0.81
N LEU A 142 16.66 -23.39 -0.13
CA LEU A 142 15.94 -22.13 -0.27
C LEU A 142 16.12 -21.23 0.95
N LYS A 143 15.79 -19.95 0.80
CA LYS A 143 15.75 -18.96 1.87
C LYS A 143 14.31 -18.56 2.21
N ARG A 144 14.10 -17.98 3.38
CA ARG A 144 12.76 -17.50 3.80
C ARG A 144 12.22 -16.46 2.84
N ILE A 145 13.08 -15.59 2.32
CA ILE A 145 12.70 -14.59 1.32
C ILE A 145 12.10 -15.20 0.04
N ASP A 146 12.54 -16.40 -0.36
CA ASP A 146 11.95 -17.10 -1.50
C ASP A 146 10.50 -17.52 -1.19
N MET A 147 10.27 -17.95 0.06
CA MET A 147 8.95 -18.33 0.56
C MET A 147 8.04 -17.11 0.73
N ILE A 148 8.57 -15.98 1.23
CA ILE A 148 7.88 -14.68 1.31
C ILE A 148 7.43 -14.21 -0.07
N ARG A 149 8.31 -14.25 -1.08
CA ARG A 149 7.97 -13.87 -2.46
C ARG A 149 6.89 -14.77 -3.05
N ARG A 150 6.97 -16.07 -2.80
CA ARG A 150 5.95 -17.03 -3.25
C ARG A 150 4.61 -16.83 -2.54
N PHE A 151 4.64 -16.52 -1.24
CA PHE A 151 3.46 -16.14 -0.48
C PHE A 151 2.80 -14.88 -1.07
N ASN A 152 3.56 -13.80 -1.26
CA ASN A 152 3.05 -12.54 -1.82
C ASN A 152 2.47 -12.68 -3.23
N ALA A 153 3.05 -13.55 -4.06
CA ALA A 153 2.54 -13.80 -5.41
C ALA A 153 1.17 -14.48 -5.41
N ASN A 154 0.85 -15.27 -4.37
CA ASN A 154 -0.33 -16.14 -4.35
C ASN A 154 -1.43 -15.67 -3.41
N VAL A 155 -1.09 -14.95 -2.34
CA VAL A 155 -2.06 -14.43 -1.39
C VAL A 155 -2.50 -13.02 -1.81
N PRO A 156 -3.81 -12.73 -1.85
CA PRO A 156 -4.33 -11.40 -2.16
C PRO A 156 -3.72 -10.29 -1.28
N TYR A 157 -3.57 -9.09 -1.82
CA TYR A 157 -2.98 -7.97 -1.06
C TYR A 157 -3.83 -7.57 0.15
N ASN A 158 -5.16 -7.75 0.08
CA ASN A 158 -6.05 -7.50 1.20
C ASN A 158 -6.05 -8.61 2.28
N GLY A 159 -5.17 -9.61 2.18
CA GLY A 159 -4.95 -10.63 3.20
C GLY A 159 -5.31 -12.06 2.77
N LEU A 160 -5.26 -12.96 3.75
CA LEU A 160 -5.59 -14.39 3.62
C LEU A 160 -7.10 -14.59 3.36
N SER A 161 -7.43 -15.36 2.32
CA SER A 161 -8.81 -15.55 1.84
C SER A 161 -9.66 -16.36 2.83
N TYR A 162 -9.03 -17.26 3.60
CA TYR A 162 -9.72 -18.16 4.52
C TYR A 162 -9.33 -17.88 5.98
N SER A 163 -9.15 -16.61 6.35
CA SER A 163 -8.67 -16.24 7.70
C SER A 163 -9.75 -16.20 8.79
N ALA A 164 -11.03 -16.29 8.43
CA ALA A 164 -12.11 -16.36 9.40
C ALA A 164 -12.13 -17.74 10.08
N PRO A 165 -12.34 -17.82 11.41
CA PRO A 165 -12.55 -19.10 12.07
C PRO A 165 -13.82 -19.74 11.51
N SER A 166 -13.70 -20.95 10.98
CA SER A 166 -14.86 -21.80 10.72
C SER A 166 -15.54 -22.09 12.06
N GLU A 167 -16.86 -21.88 12.14
CA GLU A 167 -17.64 -22.23 13.33
C GLU A 167 -17.53 -23.75 13.55
N GLY A 168 -16.72 -24.17 14.54
CA GLY A 168 -16.59 -25.57 14.92
C GLY A 168 -15.21 -25.93 15.49
N PHE A 169 -15.21 -26.41 16.74
CA PHE A 169 -14.28 -27.29 17.51
C PHE A 169 -12.74 -27.31 17.30
N PHE A 170 -12.13 -26.68 16.27
CA PHE A 170 -10.68 -26.60 16.02
C PHE A 170 -10.11 -25.18 16.22
N SER A 171 -10.73 -24.40 17.09
CA SER A 171 -10.43 -22.98 17.29
C SER A 171 -8.94 -22.75 17.65
N ASP A 172 -8.23 -22.02 16.77
CA ASP A 172 -6.89 -21.40 16.91
C ASP A 172 -5.65 -22.05 16.29
N SER A 173 -5.69 -23.20 15.60
CA SER A 173 -4.45 -23.72 14.96
C SER A 173 -3.92 -22.81 13.84
N LYS A 174 -4.82 -22.28 13.00
CA LYS A 174 -4.48 -21.37 11.89
C LYS A 174 -4.07 -19.99 12.39
N GLY A 175 -4.78 -19.43 13.38
CA GLY A 175 -4.43 -18.17 14.01
C GLY A 175 -3.02 -18.20 14.59
N LYS A 176 -2.68 -19.27 15.32
CA LYS A 176 -1.32 -19.51 15.84
C LYS A 176 -0.28 -19.57 14.72
N THR A 177 -0.59 -20.25 13.62
CA THR A 177 0.32 -20.33 12.45
C THR A 177 0.58 -18.94 11.84
N ILE A 178 -0.45 -18.11 11.72
CA ILE A 178 -0.32 -16.72 11.23
C ILE A 178 0.58 -15.91 12.17
N ILE A 179 0.37 -16.02 13.49
CA ILE A 179 1.19 -15.32 14.49
C ILE A 179 2.66 -15.77 14.41
N SER A 180 2.93 -17.08 14.33
CA SER A 180 4.30 -17.58 14.18
C SER A 180 4.95 -17.11 12.87
N CYS A 181 4.19 -17.04 11.76
CA CYS A 181 4.70 -16.49 10.50
C CYS A 181 5.05 -15.01 10.66
N LEU A 182 4.20 -14.25 11.35
CA LEU A 182 4.40 -12.84 11.59
C LEU A 182 5.66 -12.58 12.41
N GLU A 183 5.89 -13.36 13.48
CA GLU A 183 7.15 -13.31 14.24
C GLU A 183 8.37 -13.63 13.38
N ALA A 184 8.32 -14.69 12.58
CA ALA A 184 9.41 -15.11 11.70
C ALA A 184 9.71 -14.06 10.61
N VAL A 185 8.68 -13.46 10.02
CA VAL A 185 8.83 -12.44 8.96
C VAL A 185 9.31 -11.12 9.54
N ILE A 186 8.85 -10.68 10.71
CA ILE A 186 9.36 -9.44 11.34
C ILE A 186 10.86 -9.54 11.65
N LEU A 187 11.31 -10.73 12.10
CA LEU A 187 12.70 -10.97 12.46
C LEU A 187 13.62 -11.25 11.27
N GLU A 188 13.08 -11.37 10.06
CA GLU A 188 13.90 -11.57 8.86
C GLU A 188 14.82 -10.35 8.65
N GLN A 189 16.11 -10.61 8.49
CA GLN A 189 17.13 -9.60 8.24
C GLN A 189 17.93 -9.99 7.00
N TYR A 190 18.36 -8.98 6.25
CA TYR A 190 19.12 -9.15 5.02
C TYR A 190 20.52 -8.61 5.20
N GLU A 191 21.52 -9.48 5.13
CA GLU A 191 22.92 -9.10 5.25
C GLU A 191 23.43 -8.41 3.98
N VAL A 192 24.25 -7.37 4.16
CA VAL A 192 24.88 -6.62 3.06
C VAL A 192 26.00 -7.41 2.37
N SER A 193 26.49 -8.48 3.00
CA SER A 193 27.59 -9.26 2.46
C SER A 193 27.15 -10.14 1.28
N LYS A 194 27.39 -9.62 0.07
CA LYS A 194 27.28 -10.24 -1.28
C LYS A 194 26.06 -9.88 -2.13
N ILE A 195 25.15 -9.03 -1.66
CA ILE A 195 23.92 -8.67 -2.38
C ILE A 195 24.00 -7.20 -2.85
N ASP A 196 23.57 -6.92 -4.08
CA ASP A 196 23.36 -5.55 -4.58
C ASP A 196 22.41 -4.80 -3.63
N GLN A 197 22.74 -3.58 -3.22
CA GLN A 197 21.90 -2.75 -2.35
C GLN A 197 20.46 -2.66 -2.86
N HIS A 198 20.29 -2.71 -4.18
CA HIS A 198 19.00 -2.74 -4.84
C HIS A 198 18.17 -3.99 -4.51
N GLU A 199 18.80 -5.17 -4.55
CA GLU A 199 18.14 -6.43 -4.23
C GLU A 199 17.75 -6.48 -2.76
N ILE A 200 18.56 -5.96 -1.84
CA ILE A 200 18.18 -5.83 -0.42
C ILE A 200 16.90 -5.00 -0.25
N SER A 201 16.79 -3.89 -0.99
CA SER A 201 15.62 -3.00 -0.93
C SER A 201 14.35 -3.72 -1.41
N ILE A 202 14.47 -4.52 -2.48
CA ILE A 202 13.37 -5.36 -3.01
C ILE A 202 12.99 -6.47 -2.00
N GLN A 203 13.96 -7.03 -1.27
CA GLN A 203 13.70 -8.03 -0.25
C GLN A 203 12.93 -7.43 0.94
N ILE A 204 13.31 -6.24 1.37
CA ILE A 204 12.59 -5.47 2.40
C ILE A 204 11.16 -5.13 1.93
N GLU A 205 10.99 -4.67 0.70
CA GLU A 205 9.66 -4.41 0.12
C GLU A 205 8.78 -5.68 0.15
N ALA A 206 9.35 -6.84 -0.20
CA ALA A 206 8.65 -8.11 -0.13
C ALA A 206 8.31 -8.53 1.31
N GLN A 207 9.22 -8.31 2.26
CA GLN A 207 8.98 -8.54 3.69
C GLN A 207 7.79 -7.71 4.20
N LEU A 208 7.80 -6.40 3.93
CA LEU A 208 6.72 -5.47 4.31
C LEU A 208 5.39 -5.84 3.64
N SER A 209 5.43 -6.23 2.37
CA SER A 209 4.25 -6.71 1.63
C SER A 209 3.67 -8.02 2.19
N CYS A 210 4.50 -8.86 2.80
CA CYS A 210 4.04 -10.07 3.48
C CYS A 210 3.44 -9.74 4.85
N LEU A 211 4.08 -8.86 5.61
CA LEU A 211 3.55 -8.37 6.88
C LEU A 211 2.20 -7.69 6.70
N HIS A 212 2.05 -6.86 5.66
CA HIS A 212 0.80 -6.24 5.27
C HIS A 212 -0.34 -7.27 5.17
N ARG A 213 -0.12 -8.37 4.43
CA ARG A 213 -1.09 -9.46 4.25
C ARG A 213 -1.36 -10.25 5.52
N LEU A 214 -0.33 -10.47 6.35
CA LEU A 214 -0.48 -11.18 7.64
C LEU A 214 -1.28 -10.34 8.64
N PHE A 215 -1.00 -9.04 8.75
CA PHE A 215 -1.75 -8.10 9.58
C PHE A 215 -3.18 -7.86 9.08
N ALA A 216 -3.44 -8.03 7.79
CA ALA A 216 -4.81 -7.94 7.25
C ALA A 216 -5.74 -9.05 7.79
N ALA A 217 -5.20 -10.22 8.14
CA ALA A 217 -5.96 -11.31 8.75
C ALA A 217 -6.33 -11.00 10.21
N LYS A 218 -7.49 -11.48 10.68
CA LYS A 218 -8.00 -11.21 12.04
C LYS A 218 -6.98 -11.52 13.14
N ALA A 219 -6.37 -12.70 13.10
CA ALA A 219 -5.35 -13.10 14.08
C ALA A 219 -4.10 -12.21 14.05
N GLY A 220 -3.62 -11.83 12.86
CA GLY A 220 -2.47 -10.95 12.72
C GLY A 220 -2.76 -9.53 13.20
N PHE A 221 -3.93 -8.98 12.85
CA PHE A 221 -4.39 -7.67 13.30
C PHE A 221 -4.45 -7.58 14.83
N GLN A 222 -5.04 -8.59 15.49
CA GLN A 222 -5.12 -8.66 16.95
C GLN A 222 -3.73 -8.81 17.60
N ALA A 223 -2.85 -9.61 16.99
CA ALA A 223 -1.55 -9.93 17.55
C ALA A 223 -0.64 -8.72 17.75
N PHE A 224 -0.87 -7.61 17.03
CA PHE A 224 -0.09 -6.38 17.19
C PHE A 224 -0.09 -5.85 18.63
N THR A 225 -1.23 -5.94 19.34
CA THR A 225 -1.33 -5.48 20.73
C THR A 225 -1.49 -6.61 21.75
N THR A 226 -1.92 -7.80 21.32
CA THR A 226 -2.22 -8.91 22.25
C THR A 226 -1.06 -9.89 22.41
N VAL A 227 -0.12 -9.94 21.47
CA VAL A 227 1.04 -10.85 21.54
C VAL A 227 2.30 -10.07 21.89
N GLU A 228 2.97 -10.54 22.95
CA GLU A 228 4.15 -9.90 23.51
C GLU A 228 5.32 -9.82 22.50
N GLY A 229 5.96 -8.66 22.43
CA GLY A 229 7.15 -8.42 21.63
C GLY A 229 6.89 -8.11 20.15
N ILE A 230 5.68 -8.36 19.62
CA ILE A 230 5.39 -8.10 18.20
C ILE A 230 5.50 -6.61 17.88
N ARG A 231 4.90 -5.76 18.72
CA ARG A 231 4.95 -4.30 18.57
C ARG A 231 6.38 -3.76 18.59
N GLU A 232 7.19 -4.19 19.54
CA GLU A 232 8.56 -3.74 19.74
C GLU A 232 9.47 -4.17 18.58
N ARG A 233 9.34 -5.43 18.15
CA ARG A 233 10.05 -5.97 16.99
C ARG A 233 9.65 -5.25 15.70
N LEU A 234 8.35 -5.01 15.49
CA LEU A 234 7.86 -4.24 14.34
C LEU A 234 8.38 -2.81 14.36
N GLY A 235 8.36 -2.14 15.51
CA GLY A 235 8.91 -0.78 15.65
C GLY A 235 10.39 -0.71 15.30
N THR A 236 11.17 -1.71 15.71
CA THR A 236 12.60 -1.82 15.36
C THR A 236 12.80 -1.98 13.85
N LEU A 237 11.99 -2.82 13.20
CA LEU A 237 11.99 -2.99 11.75
C LEU A 237 11.62 -1.68 11.04
N VAL A 238 10.52 -1.03 11.43
CA VAL A 238 10.07 0.23 10.82
C VAL A 238 11.15 1.32 10.91
N VAL A 239 11.79 1.47 12.07
CA VAL A 239 12.88 2.44 12.24
C VAL A 239 14.08 2.10 11.36
N SER A 240 14.45 0.84 11.20
CA SER A 240 15.58 0.44 10.35
C SER A 240 15.28 0.64 8.87
N VAL A 241 14.05 0.36 8.45
CA VAL A 241 13.52 0.50 7.10
C VAL A 241 13.48 1.97 6.68
N LEU A 242 12.83 2.84 7.46
CA LEU A 242 12.70 4.28 7.14
C LEU A 242 14.04 5.03 7.14
N LYS A 243 15.05 4.52 7.85
CA LYS A 243 16.41 5.08 7.81
C LYS A 243 17.08 4.96 6.44
N ARG A 244 16.60 4.06 5.57
CA ARG A 244 17.15 3.84 4.22
C ARG A 244 16.82 4.98 3.26
N LYS A 245 15.70 5.70 3.49
CA LYS A 245 15.23 6.83 2.66
C LYS A 245 15.03 6.45 1.19
N GLU A 246 14.44 5.28 0.96
CA GLU A 246 14.16 4.74 -0.37
C GLU A 246 12.63 4.77 -0.58
N GLU A 247 12.14 5.60 -1.53
CA GLU A 247 10.71 5.91 -1.65
C GLU A 247 9.79 4.68 -1.79
N HIS A 248 10.22 3.63 -2.52
CA HIS A 248 9.43 2.41 -2.69
C HIS A 248 9.31 1.61 -1.38
N VAL A 249 10.37 1.63 -0.57
CA VAL A 249 10.41 0.99 0.75
C VAL A 249 9.59 1.80 1.75
N ASP A 250 9.74 3.13 1.74
CA ASP A 250 8.95 4.04 2.58
C ASP A 250 7.45 3.86 2.29
N TYR A 251 7.07 3.81 1.00
CA TYR A 251 5.70 3.54 0.57
C TYR A 251 5.18 2.19 1.10
N ALA A 252 5.93 1.10 0.88
CA ALA A 252 5.53 -0.23 1.34
C ALA A 252 5.43 -0.31 2.88
N CYS A 253 6.28 0.44 3.59
CA CYS A 253 6.25 0.53 5.05
C CYS A 253 4.97 1.21 5.52
N VAL A 254 4.63 2.37 4.95
CA VAL A 254 3.41 3.11 5.32
C VAL A 254 2.15 2.32 4.96
N GLU A 255 2.10 1.67 3.80
CA GLU A 255 0.98 0.79 3.43
C GLU A 255 0.78 -0.35 4.43
N MET A 256 1.86 -0.96 4.92
CA MET A 256 1.80 -1.99 5.96
C MET A 256 1.29 -1.40 7.28
N LEU A 257 1.73 -0.22 7.68
CA LEU A 257 1.24 0.44 8.90
C LEU A 257 -0.25 0.80 8.80
N CYS A 258 -0.74 1.17 7.61
CA CYS A 258 -2.15 1.42 7.37
C CYS A 258 -3.03 0.19 7.64
N THR A 259 -2.53 -1.04 7.49
CA THR A 259 -3.33 -2.25 7.83
C THR A 259 -3.53 -2.43 9.32
N LEU A 260 -2.73 -1.78 10.16
CA LEU A 260 -2.91 -1.73 11.61
C LEU A 260 -3.89 -0.63 12.05
N LEU A 261 -4.09 0.39 11.21
CA LEU A 261 -5.03 1.49 11.47
C LEU A 261 -6.44 1.18 11.00
N GLN A 262 -6.58 0.49 9.86
CA GLN A 262 -7.88 0.11 9.31
C GLN A 262 -7.92 -1.40 9.04
N PRO A 263 -8.77 -2.16 9.75
CA PRO A 263 -8.96 -3.59 9.51
C PRO A 263 -9.38 -3.89 8.07
N ARG A 264 -8.78 -4.94 7.47
CA ARG A 264 -9.10 -5.40 6.10
C ARG A 264 -9.92 -6.70 6.04
N HIS A 265 -10.32 -7.23 7.20
CA HIS A 265 -11.16 -8.41 7.33
C HIS A 265 -12.58 -8.05 7.79
N ALA A 266 -13.54 -8.91 7.47
CA ALA A 266 -14.93 -8.74 7.90
C ALA A 266 -15.08 -8.97 9.42
N ASN A 267 -16.12 -8.37 10.01
CA ASN A 267 -16.51 -8.56 11.42
C ASN A 267 -15.37 -8.29 12.41
N TYR A 268 -14.59 -7.24 12.15
CA TYR A 268 -13.54 -6.79 13.06
C TYR A 268 -14.14 -6.15 14.32
N GLU A 269 -13.37 -6.17 15.40
CA GLU A 269 -13.78 -5.61 16.69
C GLU A 269 -13.23 -4.19 16.82
N LEU A 270 -14.12 -3.19 16.94
CA LEU A 270 -13.74 -1.77 17.09
C LEU A 270 -12.75 -1.54 18.24
N ARG A 271 -12.87 -2.33 19.32
CA ARG A 271 -11.94 -2.26 20.44
C ARG A 271 -10.50 -2.60 20.04
N ILE A 272 -10.30 -3.59 19.18
CA ILE A 272 -8.97 -3.98 18.72
C ILE A 272 -8.40 -2.91 17.78
N GLU A 273 -9.22 -2.32 16.91
CA GLU A 273 -8.81 -1.18 16.10
C GLU A 273 -8.36 -0.01 16.97
N GLN A 274 -9.13 0.35 18.00
CA GLN A 274 -8.78 1.40 18.94
C GLN A 274 -7.45 1.12 19.67
N LEU A 275 -7.24 -0.11 20.14
CA LEU A 275 -5.99 -0.52 20.78
C LEU A 275 -4.80 -0.43 19.82
N ASN A 276 -4.97 -0.88 18.57
CA ASN A 276 -3.92 -0.80 17.55
C ASN A 276 -3.57 0.65 17.23
N LYS A 277 -4.56 1.54 17.06
CA LYS A 277 -4.35 2.97 16.87
C LYS A 277 -3.60 3.57 18.05
N GLN A 278 -4.04 3.32 19.28
CA GLN A 278 -3.36 3.80 20.48
C GLN A 278 -1.90 3.34 20.52
N ALA A 279 -1.65 2.05 20.28
CA ALA A 279 -0.31 1.47 20.33
C ALA A 279 0.60 2.02 19.23
N LEU A 280 0.11 2.17 18.00
CA LEU A 280 0.90 2.64 16.87
C LEU A 280 1.21 4.15 16.97
N LEU A 281 0.24 4.94 17.44
CA LEU A 281 0.30 6.40 17.41
C LEU A 281 0.83 7.03 18.72
N SER A 282 0.98 6.25 19.79
CA SER A 282 1.46 6.76 21.10
C SER A 282 2.88 7.34 21.10
N ASN A 283 3.72 7.06 20.11
CA ASN A 283 5.07 7.59 20.04
C ASN A 283 5.14 8.87 19.20
N LYS A 284 5.20 10.03 19.88
CA LYS A 284 5.28 11.35 19.24
C LYS A 284 6.49 11.51 18.31
N LEU A 285 7.66 10.97 18.65
CA LEU A 285 8.86 11.05 17.80
C LEU A 285 8.68 10.24 16.51
N PHE A 286 7.98 9.11 16.58
CA PHE A 286 7.64 8.32 15.41
C PHE A 286 6.67 9.06 14.49
N LEU A 287 5.60 9.65 15.05
CA LEU A 287 4.66 10.49 14.29
C LEU A 287 5.37 11.67 13.63
N GLU A 288 6.25 12.34 14.36
CA GLU A 288 7.06 13.45 13.86
C GLU A 288 7.90 13.03 12.65
N HIS A 289 8.50 11.83 12.70
CA HIS A 289 9.26 11.29 11.57
C HIS A 289 8.36 11.02 10.36
N LEU A 290 7.18 10.40 10.54
CA LEU A 290 6.23 10.18 9.44
C LEU A 290 5.77 11.48 8.81
N LEU A 291 5.43 12.49 9.61
CA LEU A 291 5.06 13.81 9.10
C LEU A 291 6.24 14.49 8.38
N GLN A 292 7.46 14.31 8.87
CA GLN A 292 8.66 14.81 8.20
C GLN A 292 8.87 14.15 6.82
N LEU A 293 8.44 12.90 6.61
CA LEU A 293 8.46 12.29 5.27
C LEU A 293 7.55 13.06 4.29
N ILE A 294 6.35 13.48 4.71
CA ILE A 294 5.48 14.35 3.89
C ILE A 294 6.22 15.65 3.57
N VAL A 295 6.74 16.33 4.58
CA VAL A 295 7.46 17.61 4.42
C VAL A 295 8.61 17.48 3.42
N ASN A 296 9.41 16.43 3.54
CA ASN A 296 10.56 16.19 2.68
C ASN A 296 10.13 15.94 1.22
N ASN A 297 9.15 15.06 1.00
CA ASN A 297 8.68 14.70 -0.34
C ASN A 297 7.97 15.88 -1.02
N VAL A 298 7.14 16.65 -0.30
CA VAL A 298 6.49 17.85 -0.82
C VAL A 298 7.51 18.93 -1.19
N THR A 299 8.51 19.15 -0.35
CA THR A 299 9.55 20.16 -0.60
C THR A 299 10.41 19.80 -1.82
N LYS A 300 10.71 18.51 -2.00
CA LYS A 300 11.48 18.00 -3.13
C LYS A 300 10.66 17.79 -4.40
N LYS A 301 9.32 17.80 -4.30
CA LYS A 301 8.38 17.42 -5.36
C LYS A 301 8.60 15.98 -5.85
N THR A 302 8.82 15.05 -4.91
CA THR A 302 9.01 13.61 -5.18
C THR A 302 8.09 12.77 -4.31
N GLY A 303 8.19 11.43 -4.40
CA GLY A 303 7.50 10.51 -3.50
C GLY A 303 5.97 10.60 -3.48
N ALA A 304 5.32 10.82 -4.63
CA ALA A 304 3.85 10.95 -4.69
C ALA A 304 3.13 9.73 -4.09
N LEU A 305 3.63 8.50 -4.29
CA LEU A 305 3.08 7.30 -3.65
C LEU A 305 3.21 7.36 -2.12
N VAL A 306 4.36 7.81 -1.60
CA VAL A 306 4.60 7.96 -0.15
C VAL A 306 3.67 9.02 0.44
N ILE A 307 3.48 10.15 -0.26
CA ILE A 307 2.55 11.20 0.17
C ILE A 307 1.12 10.64 0.19
N ALA A 308 0.69 9.93 -0.86
CA ALA A 308 -0.64 9.36 -0.93
C ALA A 308 -0.90 8.36 0.21
N SER A 309 0.02 7.44 0.48
CA SER A 309 -0.15 6.47 1.59
C SER A 309 -0.09 7.13 2.97
N LEU A 310 0.69 8.21 3.15
CA LEU A 310 0.69 8.99 4.39
C LEU A 310 -0.58 9.82 4.57
N LEU A 311 -1.22 10.27 3.48
CA LEU A 311 -2.54 10.90 3.55
C LEU A 311 -3.62 9.89 3.93
N ASP A 312 -3.56 8.65 3.41
CA ASP A 312 -4.43 7.55 3.85
C ASP A 312 -4.19 7.25 5.34
N PHE A 313 -2.92 7.16 5.77
CA PHE A 313 -2.56 7.00 7.18
C PHE A 313 -3.22 8.07 8.04
N LEU A 314 -3.07 9.36 7.67
CA LEU A 314 -3.69 10.45 8.39
C LEU A 314 -5.22 10.38 8.35
N ALA A 315 -5.81 10.06 7.20
CA ALA A 315 -7.26 9.91 7.08
C ALA A 315 -7.79 8.84 8.04
N PHE A 316 -7.11 7.70 8.18
CA PHE A 316 -7.51 6.64 9.13
C PHE A 316 -7.37 7.05 10.60
N THR A 317 -6.60 8.10 10.89
CA THR A 317 -6.37 8.58 12.26
C THR A 317 -7.24 9.77 12.65
N VAL A 318 -7.43 10.75 11.76
CA VAL A 318 -8.08 12.04 12.10
C VAL A 318 -9.33 12.38 11.28
N CYS A 319 -9.67 11.61 10.25
CA CYS A 319 -10.86 11.91 9.43
C CYS A 319 -12.02 10.97 9.78
N ALA A 320 -13.23 11.51 9.86
CA ALA A 320 -14.44 10.71 10.01
C ALA A 320 -14.69 9.82 8.76
N PRO A 321 -15.27 8.62 8.92
CA PRO A 321 -15.67 7.98 10.19
C PRO A 321 -14.50 7.29 10.92
N TYR A 322 -13.32 7.21 10.32
CA TYR A 322 -12.20 6.43 10.86
C TYR A 322 -11.67 6.97 12.19
N SER A 323 -11.73 8.28 12.42
CA SER A 323 -11.28 8.91 13.66
C SER A 323 -12.06 8.48 14.90
N GLU A 324 -13.26 7.91 14.76
CA GLU A 324 -14.11 7.51 15.89
C GLU A 324 -13.45 6.46 16.81
N THR A 325 -12.52 5.66 16.27
CA THR A 325 -11.75 4.67 17.03
C THR A 325 -10.37 5.19 17.46
N THR A 326 -10.00 6.42 17.12
CA THR A 326 -8.77 7.04 17.60
C THR A 326 -8.97 7.58 19.03
N PRO A 327 -8.13 7.21 20.02
CA PRO A 327 -8.22 7.79 21.36
C PRO A 327 -8.11 9.33 21.33
N GLY A 328 -8.91 10.03 22.14
CA GLY A 328 -9.01 11.50 22.07
C GLY A 328 -7.69 12.24 22.30
N ASP A 329 -6.88 11.80 23.27
CA ASP A 329 -5.55 12.36 23.54
C ASP A 329 -4.58 12.19 22.37
N VAL A 330 -4.64 11.03 21.71
CA VAL A 330 -3.86 10.71 20.51
C VAL A 330 -4.36 11.54 19.32
N PHE A 331 -5.68 11.66 19.16
CA PHE A 331 -6.32 12.45 18.11
C PHE A 331 -5.88 13.91 18.18
N ASP A 332 -6.01 14.54 19.34
CA ASP A 332 -5.63 15.94 19.58
C ASP A 332 -4.14 16.15 19.28
N THR A 333 -3.28 15.23 19.73
CA THR A 333 -1.84 15.29 19.48
C THR A 333 -1.52 15.26 17.99
N ILE A 334 -2.12 14.35 17.22
CA ILE A 334 -1.88 14.26 15.77
C ILE A 334 -2.41 15.52 15.08
N LEU A 335 -3.61 15.96 15.44
CA LEU A 335 -4.24 17.13 14.84
C LEU A 335 -3.38 18.39 15.03
N GLU A 336 -2.83 18.60 16.23
CA GLU A 336 -1.91 19.69 16.51
C GLU A 336 -0.62 19.58 15.66
N MET A 337 -0.01 18.40 15.60
CA MET A 337 1.21 18.17 14.83
C MET A 337 1.02 18.38 13.32
N VAL A 338 -0.15 18.04 12.79
CA VAL A 338 -0.51 18.28 11.39
C VAL A 338 -0.80 19.77 11.17
N ALA A 339 -1.54 20.43 12.07
CA ALA A 339 -1.85 21.85 12.00
C ALA A 339 -0.59 22.74 11.99
N GLN A 340 0.42 22.40 12.80
CA GLN A 340 1.73 23.05 12.77
C GLN A 340 2.43 22.98 11.40
N ARG A 341 2.03 22.03 10.55
CA ARG A 341 2.52 21.83 9.18
C ARG A 341 1.52 22.28 8.12
N GLY A 342 0.46 23.00 8.46
CA GLY A 342 -0.63 23.37 7.55
C GLY A 342 -0.13 23.96 6.22
N ARG A 343 0.91 24.81 6.25
CA ARG A 343 1.54 25.37 5.03
C ARG A 343 2.06 24.32 4.04
N ILE A 344 2.57 23.19 4.52
CA ILE A 344 3.03 22.08 3.68
C ILE A 344 1.83 21.35 3.07
N PHE A 345 0.76 21.12 3.85
CA PHE A 345 -0.47 20.53 3.35
C PHE A 345 -1.18 21.44 2.33
N TYR A 346 -1.14 22.76 2.51
CA TYR A 346 -1.66 23.71 1.52
C TYR A 346 -0.97 23.60 0.15
N LYS A 347 0.33 23.28 0.11
CA LYS A 347 1.04 23.05 -1.16
C LYS A 347 0.51 21.84 -1.92
N LEU A 348 -0.09 20.86 -1.24
CA LEU A 348 -0.64 19.65 -1.87
C LEU A 348 -1.86 19.94 -2.75
N PHE A 349 -2.58 21.06 -2.55
CA PHE A 349 -3.69 21.44 -3.43
C PHE A 349 -3.25 21.81 -4.86
N HIS A 350 -1.96 22.03 -5.07
CA HIS A 350 -1.37 22.24 -6.39
C HIS A 350 -0.70 20.98 -6.96
N HIS A 351 -0.86 19.82 -6.31
CA HIS A 351 -0.26 18.57 -6.77
C HIS A 351 -0.99 18.04 -8.02
N PRO A 352 -0.29 17.48 -9.03
CA PRO A 352 -0.91 16.98 -10.26
C PRO A 352 -1.85 15.78 -10.06
N SER A 353 -1.68 15.03 -8.97
CA SER A 353 -2.56 13.90 -8.62
C SER A 353 -3.75 14.38 -7.77
N LEU A 354 -4.96 14.24 -8.32
CA LEU A 354 -6.21 14.57 -7.62
C LEU A 354 -6.42 13.73 -6.35
N THR A 355 -5.90 12.50 -6.31
CA THR A 355 -5.89 11.66 -5.11
C THR A 355 -5.19 12.35 -3.94
N ILE A 356 -4.03 12.96 -4.20
CA ILE A 356 -3.28 13.71 -3.19
C ILE A 356 -4.01 14.98 -2.79
N VAL A 357 -4.60 15.70 -3.75
CA VAL A 357 -5.41 16.89 -3.48
C VAL A 357 -6.61 16.54 -2.59
N LYS A 358 -7.33 15.45 -2.89
CA LYS A 358 -8.46 14.94 -2.12
C LYS A 358 -8.04 14.54 -0.71
N GLY A 359 -6.98 13.74 -0.57
CA GLY A 359 -6.47 13.31 0.74
C GLY A 359 -6.03 14.50 1.60
N ALA A 360 -5.32 15.47 1.02
CA ALA A 360 -4.95 16.71 1.71
C ALA A 360 -6.19 17.52 2.11
N GLY A 361 -7.20 17.59 1.25
CA GLY A 361 -8.49 18.23 1.54
C GLY A 361 -9.21 17.61 2.73
N MET A 362 -9.25 16.27 2.82
CA MET A 362 -9.84 15.55 3.96
C MET A 362 -9.13 15.89 5.27
N VAL A 363 -7.79 15.83 5.27
CA VAL A 363 -6.98 16.13 6.46
C VAL A 363 -7.12 17.60 6.87
N MET A 364 -7.06 18.54 5.92
CA MET A 364 -7.22 19.97 6.20
C MET A 364 -8.62 20.29 6.72
N ARG A 365 -9.64 19.62 6.21
CA ARG A 365 -11.02 19.74 6.72
C ARG A 365 -11.09 19.31 8.19
N ALA A 366 -10.50 18.16 8.54
CA ALA A 366 -10.45 17.70 9.93
C ALA A 366 -9.75 18.73 10.84
N ILE A 367 -8.66 19.36 10.39
CA ILE A 367 -8.01 20.45 11.14
C ILE A 367 -8.97 21.62 11.35
N ILE A 368 -9.66 22.08 10.32
CA ILE A 368 -10.56 23.24 10.40
C ILE A 368 -11.76 22.97 11.32
N GLU A 369 -12.33 21.76 11.24
CA GLU A 369 -13.52 21.38 11.99
C GLU A 369 -13.22 21.06 13.46
N GLU A 370 -12.08 20.43 13.76
CA GLU A 370 -11.80 19.83 15.08
C GLU A 370 -10.67 20.53 15.86
N SER A 371 -9.86 21.40 15.24
CA SER A 371 -8.77 22.08 15.97
C SER A 371 -9.27 23.27 16.78
N SER A 372 -8.58 23.55 17.90
CA SER A 372 -8.87 24.74 18.70
C SER A 372 -8.65 26.03 17.89
N ARG A 373 -9.40 27.09 18.19
CA ARG A 373 -9.46 28.35 17.42
C ARG A 373 -8.10 29.05 17.21
N GLU A 374 -7.06 28.69 17.96
CA GLU A 374 -5.70 29.20 17.78
C GLU A 374 -4.98 28.55 16.60
N PHE A 375 -5.23 27.27 16.32
CA PHE A 375 -4.60 26.52 15.23
C PHE A 375 -5.41 26.52 13.92
N ALA A 376 -6.72 26.80 13.99
CA ALA A 376 -7.60 26.91 12.82
C ALA A 376 -7.33 28.14 11.92
N LYS A 377 -6.38 29.02 12.29
CA LYS A 377 -6.04 30.26 11.56
C LYS A 377 -4.82 30.13 10.62
N VAL A 378 -4.28 28.92 10.43
CA VAL A 378 -3.05 28.67 9.63
C VAL A 378 -3.30 28.71 8.13
#